data_AF-A0A9Q3UTK4-F1
#
_entry.id   AF-A0A9Q3UTK4-F1
#
_cell.length_a   1.000
_cell.length_b   1.000
_cell.length_c   1.000
_cell.angle_alpha   90.00
_cell.angle_beta   90.00
_cell.angle_gamma   90.00
#
_symmetry.space_group_name_H-M   'P 1'
#
loop_
_entity.id
_entity.type
_entity.pdbx_description
1 polymer ?
#
loop_
_entity_poly.entity_id
_entity_poly.type
_entity_poly.pdbx_seq_one_letter_code
_entity_poly.pdbx_strand_id
1 'polypeptide(L)'
;MRKYIFFVFLFLAITVSAQGKRFFENGEAELKNAVEKINLTYTNELPFVKVNVNEKTYKFLFDSGAPTVISTTIYNELNLKKKHRSKVTDSKKNKQEQIFTIVPEIKVDQITFKNIGAVVMDLKGIEFECFKIDGIIGANQMAKLFWRINYSENSIEATKDLDNFSKENYESVFSFNPKPQKTPVIEAQILFSHSLKS
;
A
#
# COMPACT_ATOMS: atom_id res chain seq x y z
N MET A 1 13.18 3.27 60.40
CA MET A 1 11.95 3.05 59.61
C MET A 1 12.17 3.70 58.23
N ARG A 2 12.75 2.96 57.28
CA ARG A 2 12.06 2.29 56.16
C ARG A 2 11.31 3.29 55.27
N LYS A 3 12.02 3.82 54.26
CA LYS A 3 11.90 3.47 52.83
C LYS A 3 10.60 3.97 52.18
N TYR A 4 10.48 5.24 51.78
CA TYR A 4 9.51 5.67 50.74
C TYR A 4 9.95 6.93 49.96
N ILE A 5 11.23 7.04 49.60
CA ILE A 5 11.68 8.05 48.62
C ILE A 5 12.45 7.30 47.54
N PHE A 6 11.76 6.55 46.67
CA PHE A 6 12.30 6.03 45.40
C PHE A 6 11.20 5.27 44.61
N PHE A 7 10.04 5.90 44.37
CA PHE A 7 8.98 5.24 43.57
C PHE A 7 8.30 6.15 42.53
N VAL A 8 9.02 7.14 42.00
CA VAL A 8 8.53 7.96 40.86
C VAL A 8 9.41 7.85 39.60
N PHE A 9 10.53 7.12 39.66
CA PHE A 9 11.47 7.00 38.52
C PHE A 9 11.48 5.64 37.81
N LEU A 10 10.38 4.89 37.83
CA LEU A 10 10.28 3.59 37.14
C LEU A 10 9.02 3.45 36.27
N PHE A 11 8.61 4.51 35.58
CA PHE A 11 7.55 4.45 34.57
C PHE A 11 7.89 5.17 33.25
N LEU A 12 9.19 5.35 32.95
CA LEU A 12 9.63 6.06 31.74
C LEU A 12 10.58 5.25 30.82
N ALA A 13 10.55 3.91 30.89
CA ALA A 13 11.54 3.07 30.18
C ALA A 13 10.95 2.02 29.23
N ILE A 14 9.72 2.18 28.72
CA ILE A 14 9.18 1.25 27.69
C ILE A 14 8.34 1.97 26.63
N THR A 15 8.93 2.89 25.87
CA THR A 15 8.30 3.38 24.61
C THR A 15 9.31 3.51 23.48
N VAL A 16 10.21 2.54 23.28
CA VAL A 16 11.14 2.57 22.14
C VAL A 16 11.34 1.16 21.55
N SER A 17 10.31 0.62 20.89
CA SER A 17 10.48 -0.53 19.98
C SER A 17 9.27 -0.84 19.06
N ALA A 18 8.36 0.12 18.81
CA ALA A 18 7.20 -0.07 17.92
C ALA A 18 7.19 0.80 16.65
N GLN A 19 8.20 1.65 16.43
CA GLN A 19 8.14 2.66 15.36
C GLN A 19 8.14 2.07 13.93
N GLY A 20 8.79 0.92 13.71
CA GLY A 20 8.90 0.31 12.37
C GLY A 20 7.61 -0.30 11.82
N LYS A 21 6.80 -0.95 12.68
CA LYS A 21 5.53 -1.57 12.26
C LYS A 21 4.49 -0.53 11.83
N ARG A 22 4.47 0.64 12.47
CA ARG A 22 3.45 1.68 12.25
C ARG A 22 3.58 2.43 10.92
N PHE A 23 4.73 2.35 10.24
CA PHE A 23 4.98 3.17 9.05
C PHE A 23 3.94 2.94 7.94
N PHE A 24 3.67 1.68 7.59
CA PHE A 24 2.67 1.32 6.57
C PHE A 24 1.24 1.31 7.12
N GLU A 25 1.04 1.49 8.43
CA GLU A 25 -0.29 1.58 9.05
C GLU A 25 -0.83 3.00 9.06
N ASN A 26 0.04 4.00 9.04
CA ASN A 26 -0.33 5.41 9.08
C ASN A 26 -1.05 5.87 7.80
N GLY A 27 -1.68 7.04 7.90
CA GLY A 27 -2.40 7.68 6.82
C GLY A 27 -3.90 7.34 6.80
N GLU A 28 -4.64 8.11 6.03
CA GLU A 28 -6.10 8.08 5.97
C GLU A 28 -6.60 8.34 4.55
N ALA A 29 -7.87 8.07 4.32
CA ALA A 29 -8.57 8.39 3.08
C ALA A 29 -9.77 9.29 3.39
N GLU A 30 -10.02 10.26 2.52
CA GLU A 30 -11.19 11.15 2.54
C GLU A 30 -11.96 10.93 1.23
N LEU A 31 -13.27 10.73 1.36
CA LEU A 31 -14.19 10.52 0.24
C LEU A 31 -15.16 11.70 0.18
N LYS A 32 -15.61 12.06 -1.02
CA LYS A 32 -16.67 13.06 -1.23
C LYS A 32 -18.06 12.42 -1.18
N ASN A 33 -18.16 11.15 -1.55
CA ASN A 33 -19.39 10.36 -1.58
C ASN A 33 -19.29 9.13 -0.65
N ALA A 34 -20.42 8.50 -0.36
CA ALA A 34 -20.44 7.25 0.40
C ALA A 34 -19.68 6.11 -0.32
N VAL A 35 -19.78 6.08 -1.65
CA VAL A 35 -19.04 5.18 -2.53
C VAL A 35 -18.43 6.01 -3.65
N GLU A 36 -17.12 5.87 -3.87
CA GLU A 36 -16.41 6.51 -4.97
C GLU A 36 -16.11 5.52 -6.08
N LYS A 37 -16.17 5.98 -7.32
CA LYS A 37 -15.73 5.22 -8.50
C LYS A 37 -14.29 5.58 -8.83
N ILE A 38 -13.50 4.58 -9.20
CA ILE A 38 -12.10 4.72 -9.60
C ILE A 38 -11.97 4.36 -11.07
N ASN A 39 -11.36 5.25 -11.85
CA ASN A 39 -11.15 5.07 -13.28
C ASN A 39 -9.81 4.39 -13.54
N LEU A 40 -9.86 3.12 -13.93
CA LEU A 40 -8.68 2.37 -14.37
C LEU A 40 -8.57 2.29 -15.89
N THR A 41 -7.34 2.32 -16.37
CA THR A 41 -6.97 1.99 -17.75
C THR A 41 -6.08 0.77 -17.75
N TYR A 42 -6.23 -0.12 -18.73
CA TYR A 42 -5.45 -1.36 -18.80
C TYR A 42 -4.48 -1.30 -19.98
N THR A 43 -3.24 -1.73 -19.77
CA THR A 43 -2.25 -1.90 -20.85
C THR A 43 -1.49 -3.19 -20.59
N ASN A 44 -1.51 -4.12 -21.54
CA ASN A 44 -0.96 -5.47 -21.36
C ASN A 44 -1.50 -6.13 -20.06
N GLU A 45 -2.81 -6.04 -19.85
CA GLU A 45 -3.52 -6.58 -18.67
C GLU A 45 -3.15 -5.94 -17.32
N LEU A 46 -2.23 -4.98 -17.31
CA LEU A 46 -1.86 -4.26 -16.09
C LEU A 46 -2.81 -3.07 -15.84
N PRO A 47 -3.38 -2.96 -14.63
CA PRO A 47 -4.26 -1.86 -14.24
C PRO A 47 -3.47 -0.59 -13.87
N PHE A 48 -3.78 0.52 -14.53
CA PHE A 48 -3.19 1.83 -14.25
C PHE A 48 -4.24 2.85 -13.85
N VAL A 49 -3.86 3.73 -12.93
CA VAL A 49 -4.68 4.84 -12.44
C VAL A 49 -3.92 6.15 -12.57
N LYS A 50 -4.64 7.23 -12.89
CA LYS A 50 -4.10 8.59 -12.82
C LYS A 50 -4.18 9.07 -11.39
N VAL A 51 -3.09 9.62 -10.89
CA VAL A 51 -3.02 10.18 -9.54
C VAL A 51 -2.57 11.63 -9.60
N ASN A 52 -3.14 12.49 -8.77
CA ASN A 52 -2.68 13.85 -8.61
C ASN A 52 -1.89 13.99 -7.32
N VAL A 53 -0.65 14.47 -7.45
CA VAL A 53 0.27 14.72 -6.34
C VAL A 53 0.86 16.11 -6.55
N ASN A 54 0.62 17.04 -5.63
CA ASN A 54 1.03 18.45 -5.76
C ASN A 54 0.69 19.06 -7.14
N GLU A 55 -0.60 18.96 -7.51
CA GLU A 55 -1.18 19.51 -8.74
C GLU A 55 -0.66 18.92 -10.06
N LYS A 56 0.25 17.95 -10.02
CA LYS A 56 0.73 17.21 -11.18
C LYS A 56 0.05 15.84 -11.25
N THR A 57 -0.30 15.44 -12.48
CA THR A 57 -0.86 14.13 -12.77
C THR A 57 0.24 13.15 -13.12
N TYR A 58 0.21 11.98 -12.48
CA TYR A 58 1.15 10.89 -12.67
C TYR A 58 0.41 9.59 -13.00
N LYS A 59 1.11 8.62 -13.60
CA LYS A 59 0.56 7.30 -13.94
C LYS A 59 1.06 6.26 -12.94
N PHE A 60 0.14 5.67 -12.17
CA PHE A 60 0.48 4.67 -11.17
C PHE A 60 -0.06 3.30 -11.56
N LEU A 61 0.69 2.25 -11.27
CA LEU A 61 0.16 0.88 -11.28
C LEU A 61 -0.75 0.68 -10.06
N PHE A 62 -1.87 -0.02 -10.22
CA PHE A 62 -2.78 -0.36 -9.12
C PHE A 62 -2.54 -1.82 -8.70
N ASP A 63 -1.79 -2.04 -7.61
CA ASP A 63 -1.27 -3.37 -7.26
C ASP A 63 -1.39 -3.67 -5.76
N SER A 64 -2.34 -4.53 -5.39
CA SER A 64 -2.52 -4.99 -4.01
C SER A 64 -1.42 -5.94 -3.53
N GLY A 65 -0.56 -6.44 -4.42
CA GLY A 65 0.59 -7.27 -4.14
C GLY A 65 1.82 -6.50 -3.62
N ALA A 66 1.85 -5.17 -3.79
CA ALA A 66 3.00 -4.32 -3.50
C ALA A 66 2.74 -3.31 -2.37
N PRO A 67 3.78 -2.75 -1.71
CA PRO A 67 3.64 -1.51 -0.97
C PRO A 67 3.37 -0.33 -1.92
N THR A 68 2.94 0.80 -1.37
CA THR A 68 2.86 2.06 -2.13
C THR A 68 4.27 2.50 -2.49
N VAL A 69 4.49 2.81 -3.76
CA VAL A 69 5.78 3.23 -4.31
C VAL A 69 5.63 4.58 -4.99
N ILE A 70 6.62 5.45 -4.83
CA ILE A 70 6.78 6.66 -5.64
C ILE A 70 8.14 6.67 -6.31
N SER A 71 8.21 7.28 -7.49
CA SER A 71 9.49 7.51 -8.18
C SER A 71 10.40 8.47 -7.41
N THR A 72 11.70 8.36 -7.66
CA THR A 72 12.69 9.37 -7.23
C THR A 72 12.35 10.77 -7.73
N THR A 73 11.72 10.89 -8.91
CA THR A 73 11.21 12.16 -9.45
C THR A 73 10.21 12.79 -8.49
N ILE A 74 9.13 12.09 -8.13
CA ILE A 74 8.09 12.61 -7.21
C ILE A 74 8.70 12.96 -5.86
N TYR A 75 9.57 12.08 -5.33
CA TYR A 75 10.24 12.31 -4.04
C TYR A 75 11.03 13.63 -4.02
N ASN A 76 11.79 13.92 -5.08
CA ASN A 76 12.59 15.13 -5.21
C ASN A 76 11.74 16.37 -5.46
N GLU A 77 10.74 16.28 -6.36
CA GLU A 77 9.86 17.41 -6.70
C GLU A 77 9.06 17.92 -5.49
N LEU A 78 8.67 17.01 -4.60
CA LEU A 78 7.99 17.33 -3.35
C LEU A 78 8.93 17.73 -2.20
N ASN A 79 10.25 17.67 -2.40
CA ASN A 79 11.27 17.86 -1.37
C ASN A 79 10.99 17.03 -0.10
N LEU A 80 10.62 15.76 -0.28
CA LEU A 80 10.23 14.89 0.83
C LEU A 80 11.43 14.53 1.72
N LYS A 81 11.15 14.32 3.00
CA LYS A 81 12.16 13.89 3.97
C LYS A 81 12.15 12.37 4.12
N LYS A 82 13.34 11.78 4.19
CA LYS A 82 13.51 10.36 4.53
C LYS A 82 13.02 10.12 5.97
N LYS A 83 12.18 9.11 6.19
CA LYS A 83 11.65 8.72 7.51
C LYS A 83 12.34 7.50 8.11
N HIS A 84 12.78 6.54 7.30
CA HIS A 84 13.50 5.36 7.77
C HIS A 84 14.54 4.87 6.76
N ARG A 85 15.60 4.23 7.26
CA ARG A 85 16.60 3.48 6.48
C ARG A 85 16.46 2.02 6.88
N SER A 86 15.87 1.19 6.03
CA SER A 86 16.04 -0.26 6.14
C SER A 86 17.04 -0.70 5.09
N LYS A 87 18.08 -1.43 5.48
CA LYS A 87 18.93 -2.16 4.53
C LYS A 87 18.09 -3.35 4.04
N VAL A 88 17.32 -3.14 2.98
CA VAL A 88 16.63 -4.24 2.30
C VAL A 88 17.64 -4.86 1.36
N THR A 89 17.95 -6.14 1.59
CA THR A 89 18.74 -6.93 0.64
C THR A 89 17.80 -7.38 -0.47
N ASP A 90 17.90 -6.75 -1.63
CA ASP A 90 17.33 -7.22 -2.90
C ASP A 90 17.81 -8.67 -3.18
N SER A 91 16.97 -9.47 -3.85
CA SER A 91 17.29 -10.81 -4.36
C SER A 91 18.56 -10.83 -5.23
N LYS A 92 18.96 -9.68 -5.80
CA LYS A 92 20.19 -9.48 -6.58
C LYS A 92 21.42 -9.03 -5.76
N LYS A 93 21.38 -9.09 -4.41
CA LYS A 93 22.51 -8.74 -3.49
C LYS A 93 23.06 -7.29 -3.57
N ASN A 94 22.39 -6.40 -4.30
CA ASN A 94 22.77 -4.99 -4.35
C ASN A 94 22.29 -4.28 -3.07
N LYS A 95 23.24 -3.82 -2.24
CA LYS A 95 22.95 -3.02 -1.05
C LYS A 95 22.65 -1.57 -1.43
N GLN A 96 21.53 -1.33 -2.10
CA GLN A 96 21.01 0.03 -2.24
C GLN A 96 20.19 0.37 -1.00
N GLU A 97 20.37 1.57 -0.47
CA GLU A 97 19.58 2.02 0.69
C GLU A 97 18.14 2.27 0.26
N GLN A 98 17.22 1.44 0.73
CA GLN A 98 15.80 1.65 0.48
C GLN A 98 15.32 2.87 1.28
N ILE A 99 14.87 3.90 0.56
CA ILE A 99 14.31 5.11 1.16
C ILE A 99 12.81 4.89 1.40
N PHE A 100 12.38 5.25 2.61
CA PHE A 100 10.98 5.28 3.03
C PHE A 100 10.61 6.73 3.37
N THR A 101 9.44 7.18 2.94
CA THR A 101 8.94 8.54 3.16
C THR A 101 7.44 8.59 3.38
N ILE A 102 6.90 9.75 3.76
CA ILE A 102 5.46 9.98 3.88
C ILE A 102 5.07 10.97 2.79
N VAL A 103 4.14 10.57 1.92
CA VAL A 103 3.54 11.45 0.92
C VAL A 103 2.38 12.18 1.59
N PRO A 104 2.40 13.53 1.67
CA PRO A 104 1.38 14.29 2.39
C PRO A 104 -0.02 14.09 1.82
N GLU A 105 -0.14 14.10 0.49
CA GLU A 105 -1.41 13.97 -0.21
C GLU A 105 -1.22 13.24 -1.55
N ILE A 106 -2.10 12.26 -1.81
CA ILE A 106 -2.26 11.59 -3.11
C ILE A 106 -3.75 11.58 -3.43
N LYS A 107 -4.15 12.19 -4.54
CA LYS A 107 -5.54 12.19 -5.01
C LYS A 107 -5.73 11.17 -6.12
N VAL A 108 -6.76 10.33 -5.98
CA VAL A 108 -7.17 9.34 -6.98
C VAL A 108 -8.65 9.57 -7.26
N ASP A 109 -8.96 10.06 -8.47
CA ASP A 109 -10.30 10.57 -8.80
C ASP A 109 -10.83 11.51 -7.69
N GLN A 110 -11.87 11.08 -6.96
CA GLN A 110 -12.52 11.85 -5.90
C GLN A 110 -12.01 11.51 -4.49
N ILE A 111 -11.13 10.52 -4.37
CA ILE A 111 -10.54 10.08 -3.10
C ILE A 111 -9.27 10.86 -2.82
N THR A 112 -9.16 11.43 -1.62
CA THR A 112 -7.93 12.08 -1.14
C THR A 112 -7.30 11.22 -0.07
N PHE A 113 -6.12 10.65 -0.36
CA PHE A 113 -5.33 9.94 0.63
C PHE A 113 -4.32 10.88 1.27
N LYS A 114 -4.22 10.88 2.59
CA LYS A 114 -3.32 11.74 3.35
C LYS A 114 -2.29 10.95 4.14
N ASN A 115 -1.08 11.49 4.22
CA ASN A 115 0.02 10.97 5.03
C ASN A 115 0.34 9.47 4.78
N ILE A 116 0.40 9.08 3.51
CA ILE A 116 0.63 7.69 3.10
C ILE A 116 2.12 7.36 3.15
N GLY A 117 2.47 6.26 3.82
CA GLY A 117 3.82 5.69 3.78
C GLY A 117 4.14 5.14 2.40
N ALA A 118 5.25 5.59 1.81
CA ALA A 118 5.71 5.16 0.50
C ALA A 118 7.18 4.74 0.50
N VAL A 119 7.48 3.78 -0.37
CA VAL A 119 8.82 3.36 -0.74
C VAL A 119 9.27 4.19 -1.94
N VAL A 120 10.49 4.71 -1.93
CA VAL A 120 11.04 5.48 -3.06
C VAL A 120 11.90 4.57 -3.93
N MET A 121 11.60 4.49 -5.22
CA MET A 121 12.32 3.65 -6.18
C MET A 121 12.68 4.41 -7.44
N ASP A 122 13.78 4.02 -8.10
CA ASP A 122 14.06 4.45 -9.46
C ASP A 122 13.29 3.56 -10.44
N LEU A 123 12.19 4.09 -10.98
CA LEU A 123 11.29 3.38 -11.89
C LEU A 123 11.68 3.57 -13.36
N LYS A 124 12.84 4.17 -13.64
CA LYS A 124 13.38 4.35 -15.00
C LYS A 124 14.26 3.18 -15.46
N GLY A 125 14.39 2.11 -14.67
CA GLY A 125 15.14 0.92 -15.06
C GLY A 125 14.43 0.09 -16.15
N ILE A 126 15.20 -0.74 -16.86
CA ILE A 126 14.76 -1.57 -18.02
C ILE A 126 13.48 -2.37 -17.74
N GLU A 127 13.28 -2.85 -16.50
CA GLU A 127 12.11 -3.64 -16.09
C GLU A 127 10.80 -2.83 -16.05
N PHE A 128 10.86 -1.51 -15.86
CA PHE A 128 9.68 -0.61 -15.73
C PHE A 128 9.58 0.43 -16.84
N GLU A 129 10.65 0.65 -17.61
CA GLU A 129 10.72 1.65 -18.68
C GLU A 129 9.65 1.43 -19.77
N CYS A 130 9.30 0.16 -20.05
CA CYS A 130 8.22 -0.19 -20.98
C CYS A 130 6.85 0.36 -20.56
N PHE A 131 6.60 0.51 -19.25
CA PHE A 131 5.28 0.89 -18.73
C PHE A 131 5.15 2.37 -18.40
N LYS A 132 6.30 3.08 -18.31
CA LYS A 132 6.41 4.51 -17.97
C LYS A 132 5.54 4.87 -16.76
N ILE A 133 5.73 4.15 -15.66
CA ILE A 133 5.03 4.38 -14.40
C ILE A 133 5.82 5.30 -13.48
N ASP A 134 5.10 6.12 -12.73
CA ASP A 134 5.66 7.05 -11.76
C ASP A 134 5.54 6.53 -10.31
N GLY A 135 4.78 5.46 -10.11
CA GLY A 135 4.53 4.88 -8.79
C GLY A 135 3.59 3.68 -8.83
N ILE A 136 3.28 3.18 -7.63
CA ILE A 136 2.35 2.08 -7.38
C ILE A 136 1.39 2.51 -6.27
N ILE A 137 0.07 2.41 -6.51
CA ILE A 137 -0.93 2.41 -5.44
C ILE A 137 -0.93 1.01 -4.84
N GLY A 138 -0.34 0.89 -3.66
CA GLY A 138 -0.09 -0.39 -3.01
C GLY A 138 -1.04 -0.72 -1.87
N ALA A 139 -0.86 -1.92 -1.34
CA ALA A 139 -1.70 -2.53 -0.30
C ALA A 139 -1.90 -1.63 0.93
N ASN A 140 -0.87 -0.91 1.38
CA ASN A 140 -0.99 -0.05 2.56
C ASN A 140 -1.87 1.19 2.33
N GLN A 141 -1.90 1.72 1.11
CA GLN A 141 -2.83 2.80 0.74
C GLN A 141 -4.23 2.24 0.45
N MET A 142 -4.32 1.08 -0.20
CA MET A 142 -5.59 0.39 -0.43
C MET A 142 -6.28 0.00 0.88
N ALA A 143 -5.53 -0.43 1.89
CA ALA A 143 -6.07 -0.84 3.20
C ALA A 143 -6.82 0.27 3.97
N LYS A 144 -6.88 1.49 3.44
CA LYS A 144 -7.67 2.61 4.00
C LYS A 144 -9.15 2.54 3.65
N LEU A 145 -9.54 1.69 2.69
CA LEU A 145 -10.89 1.57 2.17
C LEU A 145 -11.24 0.11 1.90
N PHE A 146 -12.54 -0.17 1.83
CA PHE A 146 -13.06 -1.39 1.25
C PHE A 146 -13.23 -1.19 -0.25
N TRP A 147 -12.90 -2.21 -1.03
CA TRP A 147 -12.89 -2.14 -2.49
C TRP A 147 -13.83 -3.20 -3.07
N ARG A 148 -14.61 -2.80 -4.07
CA ARG A 148 -15.36 -3.70 -4.94
C ARG A 148 -14.78 -3.59 -6.34
N ILE A 149 -14.32 -4.71 -6.88
CA ILE A 149 -13.69 -4.78 -8.20
C ILE A 149 -14.55 -5.71 -9.06
N ASN A 150 -15.10 -5.17 -10.14
CA ASN A 150 -15.81 -5.93 -11.16
C ASN A 150 -15.01 -5.89 -12.47
N TYR A 151 -14.30 -6.98 -12.77
CA TYR A 151 -13.46 -7.10 -13.97
C TYR A 151 -14.27 -7.16 -15.27
N SER A 152 -15.47 -7.76 -15.28
CA SER A 152 -16.27 -7.87 -16.51
C SER A 152 -16.84 -6.52 -16.95
N GLU A 153 -17.18 -5.67 -15.98
CA GLU A 153 -17.68 -4.31 -16.21
C GLU A 153 -16.59 -3.24 -16.19
N ASN A 154 -15.33 -3.64 -15.97
CA ASN A 154 -14.21 -2.72 -15.76
C ASN A 154 -14.52 -1.61 -14.73
N SER A 155 -15.19 -1.98 -13.64
CA SER A 155 -15.67 -1.07 -12.61
C SER A 155 -14.95 -1.31 -11.30
N ILE A 156 -14.44 -0.24 -10.69
CA ILE A 156 -13.84 -0.28 -9.36
C ILE A 156 -14.48 0.79 -8.49
N GLU A 157 -14.87 0.38 -7.30
CA GLU A 157 -15.51 1.23 -6.31
C GLU A 157 -14.81 1.09 -4.96
N ALA A 158 -14.78 2.19 -4.20
CA ALA A 158 -14.24 2.20 -2.86
C ALA A 158 -15.15 2.92 -1.86
N THR A 159 -15.15 2.45 -0.61
CA THR A 159 -15.99 2.96 0.48
C THR A 159 -15.25 2.86 1.81
N LYS A 160 -15.63 3.69 2.77
CA LYS A 160 -15.22 3.53 4.18
C LYS A 160 -16.09 2.53 4.94
N ASP A 161 -17.32 2.34 4.47
CA ASP A 161 -18.31 1.48 5.10
C ASP A 161 -18.59 0.28 4.20
N LEU A 162 -18.26 -0.91 4.70
CA LEU A 162 -18.44 -2.16 3.97
C LEU A 162 -19.93 -2.47 3.72
N ASP A 163 -20.85 -1.91 4.51
CA ASP A 163 -22.28 -2.15 4.35
C ASP A 163 -22.89 -1.43 3.14
N ASN A 164 -22.12 -0.50 2.53
CA ASN A 164 -22.45 0.04 1.20
C ASN A 164 -22.32 -1.00 0.07
N PHE A 165 -21.72 -2.17 0.33
CA PHE A 165 -21.60 -3.26 -0.63
C PHE A 165 -22.45 -4.46 -0.19
N SER A 166 -23.45 -4.82 -1.01
CA SER A 166 -24.18 -6.08 -0.82
C SER A 166 -23.23 -7.27 -0.94
N LYS A 167 -23.36 -8.21 0.00
CA LYS A 167 -22.53 -9.41 0.10
C LYS A 167 -23.23 -10.67 -0.44
N GLU A 168 -24.48 -10.57 -0.86
CA GLU A 168 -25.37 -11.70 -1.18
C GLU A 168 -24.86 -12.57 -2.34
N ASN A 169 -24.14 -11.97 -3.29
CA ASN A 169 -23.65 -12.66 -4.49
C ASN A 169 -22.21 -13.19 -4.35
N TYR A 170 -21.59 -13.13 -3.16
CA TYR A 170 -20.26 -13.68 -2.95
C TYR A 170 -20.36 -15.10 -2.39
N GLU A 171 -19.99 -16.09 -3.21
CA GLU A 171 -20.05 -17.52 -2.85
C GLU A 171 -18.95 -17.96 -1.88
N SER A 172 -17.86 -17.19 -1.79
CA SER A 172 -16.67 -17.56 -1.04
C SER A 172 -16.09 -16.38 -0.27
N VAL A 173 -15.64 -16.66 0.94
CA VAL A 173 -14.93 -15.70 1.81
C VAL A 173 -13.58 -16.30 2.17
N PHE A 174 -12.51 -15.59 1.82
CA PHE A 174 -11.15 -15.99 2.14
C PHE A 174 -10.60 -15.16 3.29
N SER A 175 -10.15 -15.83 4.34
CA SER A 175 -9.33 -15.21 5.38
C SER A 175 -7.90 -15.06 4.87
N PHE A 176 -7.24 -13.95 5.23
CA PHE A 176 -5.85 -13.68 4.86
C PHE A 176 -5.09 -13.06 6.03
N ASN A 177 -3.77 -13.22 6.01
CA ASN A 177 -2.86 -12.56 6.94
C ASN A 177 -2.04 -11.49 6.19
N PRO A 178 -2.11 -10.21 6.59
CA PRO A 178 -1.34 -9.18 5.91
C PRO A 178 0.14 -9.19 6.32
N LYS A 179 1.04 -8.96 5.35
CA LYS A 179 2.45 -8.61 5.63
C LYS A 179 2.55 -7.25 6.34
N PRO A 180 3.71 -6.86 6.89
CA PRO A 180 3.90 -5.54 7.49
C PRO A 180 3.52 -4.37 6.57
N GLN A 181 3.75 -4.48 5.26
CA GLN A 181 3.30 -3.51 4.26
C GLN A 181 1.82 -3.65 3.82
N LYS A 182 1.02 -4.42 4.56
CA LYS A 182 -0.41 -4.69 4.33
C LYS A 182 -0.77 -5.57 3.13
N THR A 183 0.19 -6.04 2.34
CA THR A 183 -0.06 -7.03 1.29
C THR A 183 -0.78 -8.26 1.86
N PRO A 184 -1.99 -8.60 1.38
CA PRO A 184 -2.72 -9.77 1.86
C PRO A 184 -2.03 -11.07 1.39
N VAL A 185 -1.97 -12.07 2.27
CA VAL A 185 -1.44 -13.40 1.94
C VAL A 185 -2.49 -14.44 2.30
N ILE A 186 -2.87 -15.25 1.31
CA ILE A 186 -3.74 -16.40 1.46
C ILE A 186 -2.87 -17.64 1.30
N GLU A 187 -2.91 -18.53 2.28
CA GLU A 187 -2.29 -19.84 2.17
C GLU A 187 -3.28 -20.79 1.50
N ALA A 188 -2.88 -21.39 0.38
CA ALA A 188 -3.69 -22.35 -0.36
C ALA A 188 -2.89 -23.63 -0.58
N GLN A 189 -3.56 -24.77 -0.47
CA GLN A 189 -2.98 -26.07 -0.83
C GLN A 189 -3.47 -26.45 -2.24
N ILE A 190 -2.53 -26.75 -3.12
CA ILE A 190 -2.85 -27.30 -4.44
C ILE A 190 -2.98 -28.82 -4.29
N LEU A 191 -4.21 -29.33 -4.36
CA LEU A 191 -4.46 -30.77 -4.36
C LEU A 191 -4.24 -31.31 -5.77
N PHE A 192 -3.08 -31.93 -6.00
CA PHE A 192 -2.85 -32.70 -7.22
C PHE A 192 -3.51 -34.08 -7.08
N SER A 193 -4.55 -34.36 -7.86
CA SER A 193 -4.94 -35.74 -8.17
C SER A 193 -4.32 -36.12 -9.52
N HIS A 194 -3.17 -36.79 -9.50
CA HIS A 194 -2.66 -37.49 -10.68
C HIS A 194 -2.72 -38.99 -10.44
N SER A 195 -3.69 -39.64 -11.06
CA SER A 195 -3.56 -41.04 -11.45
C SER A 195 -2.64 -41.05 -12.67
N LEU A 196 -1.34 -41.26 -12.44
CA LEU A 196 -0.46 -41.72 -13.51
C LEU A 196 -0.83 -43.17 -13.79
N LYS A 197 -1.63 -43.41 -14.82
CA LYS A 197 -1.60 -44.71 -15.49
C LYS A 197 -0.33 -44.74 -16.33
N SER A 198 0.64 -45.52 -15.87
CA SER A 198 1.79 -46.01 -16.62
C SER A 198 1.37 -46.81 -17.84
#